data_AF-J1IWG2-F1
#
_entry.id   AF-J1IWG2-F1
#
_cell.length_a   1.000
_cell.length_b   1.000
_cell.length_c   1.000
_cell.angle_alpha   90.00
_cell.angle_beta   90.00
_cell.angle_gamma   90.00
#
_symmetry.space_group_name_H-M   'P 1'
#
loop_
_entity.id
_entity.type
_entity.pdbx_description
1 polymer ?
#
loop_
_entity_poly.entity_id
_entity_poly.type
_entity_poly.pdbx_seq_one_letter_code
_entity_poly.pdbx_strand_id
1 'polypeptide(L)'
;MSVGADVDEGGAFEMQDGVINATRMGISVASEKSFIFLRNAEIKTTAGAISLFSQGSAKIEMKAGKIDFTNGIGVQTAGGGKLF
;
A
#
# COMPACT_ATOMS: atom_id res chain seq x y z
N MET A 1 -17.17 1.76 -0.47
CA MET A 1 -15.83 1.62 0.14
C MET A 1 -14.84 1.30 -0.98
N SER A 2 -13.66 1.94 -1.03
CA SER A 2 -12.68 1.76 -2.12
C SER A 2 -11.31 1.25 -1.64
N VAL A 3 -10.61 0.58 -2.56
CA VAL A 3 -9.19 0.23 -2.47
C VAL A 3 -8.44 0.93 -3.60
N GLY A 4 -7.26 1.48 -3.35
CA GLY A 4 -6.46 2.16 -4.37
C GLY A 4 -5.77 1.19 -5.32
N ALA A 5 -4.99 0.25 -4.77
CA ALA A 5 -4.39 -0.85 -5.51
C ALA A 5 -4.45 -2.13 -4.67
N ASP A 6 -4.73 -3.26 -5.34
CA ASP A 6 -4.72 -4.59 -4.75
C ASP A 6 -3.92 -5.51 -5.66
N VAL A 7 -2.84 -6.09 -5.13
CA VAL A 7 -1.87 -6.88 -5.88
C VAL A 7 -1.64 -8.20 -5.15
N ASP A 8 -1.85 -9.30 -5.86
CA ASP A 8 -1.70 -10.64 -5.30
C ASP A 8 -1.14 -11.59 -6.39
N GLU A 9 -0.91 -12.85 -6.02
CA GLU A 9 -0.56 -13.95 -6.93
C GLU A 9 0.69 -13.69 -7.81
N GLY A 10 1.70 -13.01 -7.23
CA GLY A 10 2.93 -12.66 -7.92
C GLY A 10 2.81 -11.45 -8.85
N GLY A 11 1.71 -10.69 -8.73
CA GLY A 11 1.49 -9.46 -9.48
C GLY A 11 2.45 -8.32 -9.10
N ALA A 12 2.52 -7.32 -9.97
CA ALA A 12 3.32 -6.12 -9.73
C ALA A 12 2.54 -4.86 -10.09
N PHE A 13 2.77 -3.79 -9.31
CA PHE A 13 2.22 -2.46 -9.59
C PHE A 13 3.29 -1.40 -9.34
N GLU A 14 3.43 -0.49 -10.29
CA GLU A 14 4.30 0.68 -10.17
C GLU A 14 3.49 1.96 -10.34
N MET A 15 3.80 2.95 -9.50
CA MET A 15 3.19 4.27 -9.59
C MET A 15 4.24 5.35 -9.33
N GLN A 16 4.22 6.36 -10.19
CA GLN A 16 5.14 7.49 -10.13
C GLN A 16 4.37 8.82 -10.12
N ASP A 17 4.77 9.74 -9.24
CA ASP A 17 4.29 11.13 -9.19
C ASP A 17 2.76 11.26 -9.10
N GLY A 18 2.10 10.30 -8.44
CA GLY A 18 0.64 10.20 -8.41
C GLY A 18 0.03 10.22 -7.02
N VAL A 19 -1.32 10.30 -6.98
CA VAL A 19 -2.11 10.32 -5.75
C VAL A 19 -3.11 9.17 -5.71
N ILE A 20 -3.09 8.39 -4.62
CA ILE A 20 -4.12 7.38 -4.30
C ILE A 20 -5.05 7.95 -3.24
N ASN A 21 -6.36 7.96 -3.51
CA ASN A 21 -7.39 8.30 -2.54
C ASN A 21 -8.28 7.08 -2.29
N ALA A 22 -8.31 6.57 -1.06
CA ALA A 22 -9.09 5.36 -0.75
C ALA A 22 -9.79 5.46 0.61
N THR A 23 -10.98 4.85 0.71
CA THR A 23 -11.80 4.93 1.93
C THR A 23 -11.73 3.69 2.83
N ARG A 24 -11.15 2.59 2.33
CA ARG A 24 -10.97 1.34 3.11
C ARG A 24 -9.51 0.96 3.20
N MET A 25 -8.81 0.94 2.06
CA MET A 25 -7.41 0.58 2.01
C MET A 25 -6.69 1.33 0.90
N GLY A 26 -5.55 1.97 1.18
CA GLY A 26 -4.77 2.65 0.15
C GLY A 26 -4.19 1.62 -0.83
N ILE A 27 -3.32 0.76 -0.32
CA ILE A 27 -2.65 -0.29 -1.06
C ILE A 27 -2.67 -1.59 -0.25
N SER A 28 -2.97 -2.68 -0.95
CA SER A 28 -2.91 -4.06 -0.48
C SER A 28 -1.93 -4.84 -1.36
N VAL A 29 -0.96 -5.52 -0.76
CA VAL A 29 -0.13 -6.51 -1.47
C VAL A 29 -0.02 -7.80 -0.66
N ALA A 30 -0.29 -8.93 -1.31
CA ALA A 30 -0.24 -10.26 -0.70
C ALA A 30 0.51 -11.27 -1.56
N SER A 31 0.87 -12.40 -0.95
CA SER A 31 1.56 -13.55 -1.55
C SER A 31 3.02 -13.35 -1.95
N GLU A 32 3.72 -14.48 -2.10
CA GLU A 32 5.11 -14.49 -2.51
C GLU A 32 5.29 -13.84 -3.89
N LYS A 33 6.42 -13.14 -4.06
CA LYS A 33 6.83 -12.44 -5.29
C LYS A 33 5.98 -11.24 -5.69
N SER A 34 4.84 -10.99 -5.04
CA SER A 34 4.06 -9.78 -5.28
C SER A 34 4.80 -8.54 -4.81
N PHE A 35 4.77 -7.50 -5.64
CA PHE A 35 5.58 -6.31 -5.41
C PHE A 35 4.86 -5.02 -5.81
N ILE A 36 4.96 -4.02 -4.94
CA ILE A 36 4.50 -2.67 -5.25
C ILE A 36 5.66 -1.71 -5.11
N PHE A 37 5.78 -0.82 -6.08
CA PHE A 37 6.82 0.18 -6.11
C PHE A 37 6.27 1.58 -6.34
N LEU A 38 6.60 2.47 -5.42
CA LEU A 38 6.07 3.83 -5.38
C LEU A 38 7.21 4.85 -5.44
N ARG A 39 7.18 5.72 -6.44
CA ARG A 39 8.10 6.85 -6.57
C ARG A 39 7.35 8.16 -6.44
N ASN A 40 7.69 8.94 -5.42
CA ASN A 40 7.09 10.25 -5.16
C ASN A 40 5.54 10.22 -5.15
N ALA A 41 4.97 9.22 -4.48
CA ALA A 41 3.53 9.01 -4.45
C ALA A 41 2.87 9.56 -3.17
N GLU A 42 1.65 10.06 -3.28
CA GLU A 42 0.84 10.47 -2.13
C GLU A 42 -0.32 9.49 -1.91
N ILE A 43 -0.45 8.98 -0.69
CA ILE A 43 -1.54 8.08 -0.32
C ILE A 43 -2.40 8.79 0.71
N LYS A 44 -3.71 8.94 0.42
CA LYS A 44 -4.70 9.55 1.31
C LYS A 44 -5.75 8.55 1.69
N THR A 45 -5.94 8.34 2.99
CA THR A 45 -6.99 7.45 3.49
C THR A 45 -7.82 8.06 4.61
N THR A 46 -9.11 7.71 4.62
CA THR A 46 -10.09 8.19 5.62
C THR A 46 -9.97 7.49 6.98
N ALA A 47 -10.74 7.96 7.96
CA ALA A 47 -10.83 7.34 9.29
C ALA A 47 -11.12 5.83 9.24
N GLY A 48 -10.39 5.08 10.07
CA GLY A 48 -10.50 3.62 10.19
C GLY A 48 -9.88 2.81 9.05
N ALA A 49 -9.32 3.45 8.02
CA ALA A 49 -8.69 2.76 6.89
C ALA A 49 -7.23 2.35 7.18
N ILE A 50 -6.71 1.45 6.34
CA ILE A 50 -5.29 1.05 6.33
C ILE A 50 -4.64 1.64 5.08
N SER A 51 -3.60 2.46 5.20
CA SER A 51 -3.00 3.08 4.01
C SER A 51 -2.12 2.11 3.23
N LEU A 52 -1.20 1.40 3.88
CA LEU A 52 -0.35 0.39 3.27
C LEU A 52 -0.47 -0.94 4.02
N PHE A 53 -0.86 -1.99 3.32
CA PHE A 53 -0.92 -3.34 3.86
C PHE A 53 -0.08 -4.31 3.04
N SER A 54 0.86 -5.00 3.70
CA SER A 54 1.69 -6.04 3.08
C SER A 54 1.59 -7.35 3.84
N GLN A 55 1.34 -8.44 3.11
CA GLN A 55 1.19 -9.78 3.68
C GLN A 55 1.95 -10.85 2.89
N GLY A 56 2.40 -11.92 3.56
CA GLY A 56 2.79 -13.17 2.88
C GLY A 56 4.06 -13.03 2.05
N SER A 57 5.16 -12.56 2.66
CA SER A 57 6.44 -12.28 1.99
C SER A 57 6.39 -11.28 0.82
N ALA A 58 5.23 -10.67 0.55
CA ALA A 58 5.08 -9.58 -0.40
C ALA A 58 5.87 -8.34 0.05
N LYS A 59 6.08 -7.41 -0.88
CA LYS A 59 6.91 -6.23 -0.64
C LYS A 59 6.24 -4.97 -1.19
N ILE A 60 6.26 -3.92 -0.39
CA ILE A 60 6.03 -2.54 -0.84
C ILE A 60 7.36 -1.80 -0.68
N GLU A 61 7.79 -1.09 -1.70
CA GLU A 61 8.94 -0.18 -1.62
C GLU A 61 8.50 1.23 -2.05
N MET A 62 8.68 2.20 -1.15
CA MET A 62 8.31 3.59 -1.34
C MET A 62 9.55 4.49 -1.26
N LYS A 63 10.07 4.92 -2.41
CA LYS A 63 11.30 5.71 -2.48
C LYS A 63 11.14 7.16 -2.01
N ALA A 64 9.99 7.75 -2.28
CA ALA A 64 9.66 9.13 -1.95
C ALA A 64 8.14 9.30 -1.92
N GLY A 65 7.66 10.30 -1.20
CA GLY A 65 6.24 10.63 -1.11
C GLY A 65 5.76 10.76 0.32
N LYS A 66 4.46 10.62 0.54
CA LYS A 66 3.87 10.69 1.88
C LYS A 66 2.59 9.88 2.00
N ILE A 67 2.30 9.48 3.23
CA ILE A 67 1.06 8.83 3.62
C ILE A 67 0.31 9.79 4.54
N ASP A 68 -0.88 10.20 4.13
CA ASP A 68 -1.78 11.06 4.87
C ASP A 68 -2.99 10.22 5.31
N PHE A 69 -3.10 9.99 6.61
CA PHE A 69 -4.17 9.19 7.19
C PHE A 69 -4.65 9.84 8.49
N THR A 70 -5.96 9.75 8.72
CA THR A 70 -6.59 10.25 9.94
C THR A 70 -7.16 9.07 10.69
N ASN A 71 -6.90 8.92 12.00
CA ASN A 71 -7.53 7.92 12.87
C ASN A 71 -7.63 6.50 12.24
N GLY A 72 -6.54 6.02 11.67
CA GLY A 72 -6.43 4.74 10.97
C GLY A 72 -5.05 4.13 11.14
N ILE A 73 -4.67 3.19 10.28
CA ILE A 73 -3.36 2.55 10.31
C ILE A 73 -2.57 2.98 9.07
N GLY A 74 -1.47 3.71 9.26
CA GLY A 74 -0.61 4.13 8.14
C GLY A 74 0.06 2.95 7.44
N VAL A 75 0.66 2.03 8.20
CA VAL A 75 1.34 0.84 7.68
C VAL A 75 1.00 -0.37 8.54
N GLN A 76 0.62 -1.47 7.90
CA GLN A 76 0.46 -2.77 8.53
C GLN A 76 1.18 -3.86 7.74
N THR A 77 1.92 -4.70 8.44
CA THR A 77 2.61 -5.87 7.86
C THR A 77 2.19 -7.15 8.57
N ALA A 78 2.01 -8.24 7.84
CA ALA A 78 1.68 -9.56 8.40
C ALA A 78 2.38 -10.69 7.63
N GLY A 79 2.54 -11.87 8.23
CA GLY A 79 3.01 -13.08 7.52
C GLY A 79 4.32 -12.88 6.74
N GLY A 80 5.27 -12.12 7.28
CA GLY A 80 6.56 -11.85 6.62
C GLY A 80 6.53 -10.78 5.52
N GLY A 81 5.38 -10.13 5.27
CA GLY A 81 5.28 -8.97 4.39
C GLY A 81 6.19 -7.82 4.85
N LYS A 82 6.71 -7.04 3.90
CA LYS A 82 7.73 -6.02 4.16
C LYS A 82 7.36 -4.68 3.50
N LEU A 83 7.75 -3.61 4.17
CA LEU A 83 7.69 -2.25 3.66
C LEU A 83 9.08 -1.62 3.75
N PHE A 84 9.55 -0.98 2.68
CA PHE A 84 10.86 -0.31 2.58
C PHE A 84 10.70 1.14 2.14
#